data_AF-A0A1B6JJA2-F1
#
_entry.id   AF-A0A1B6JJA2-F1
#
_cell.length_a   1.000
_cell.length_b   1.000
_cell.length_c   1.000
_cell.angle_alpha   90.00
_cell.angle_beta   90.00
_cell.angle_gamma   90.00
#
_symmetry.space_group_name_H-M   'P 1'
#
loop_
_entity.id
_entity.type
_entity.pdbx_description
1 polymer ?
#
loop_
_entity_poly.entity_id
_entity_poly.type
_entity_poly.pdbx_seq_one_letter_code
_entity_poly.pdbx_strand_id
1 'polypeptide(L)'
;STSSRTSLCKSLHIFRLEVDGKVVELPPVEGIIILNILSWGSGANPWGPEREDHFSKPNHWDGMLEVVGVTGVVHLGQIQSGLRSAMRIAQGGHIKIHLNCETPVQVDGEPWVQSAGDVVVLKSALKATMLKKLKGKMKRRNTEPFMVQGPGSGPQLVLPPESDVSNHNNAF
;
A
#
# COMPACT_ATOMS: atom_id res chain seq x y z
N SER A 1 24.51 19.81 36.54
CA SER A 1 23.25 19.60 35.81
C SER A 1 23.49 18.52 34.78
N THR A 2 22.76 17.41 34.88
CA THR A 2 22.99 16.12 34.23
C THR A 2 22.77 16.17 32.71
N SER A 3 23.78 15.75 31.95
CA SER A 3 23.70 15.47 30.52
C SER A 3 22.97 14.14 30.32
N SER A 4 21.67 14.19 30.03
CA SER A 4 20.89 13.01 29.66
C SER A 4 21.31 12.56 28.26
N ARG A 5 22.20 11.57 28.18
CA ARG A 5 22.47 10.86 26.94
C ARG A 5 21.21 10.08 26.54
N THR A 6 20.46 10.59 25.57
CA THR A 6 19.43 9.85 24.84
C THR A 6 20.11 8.73 24.06
N SER A 7 20.26 7.55 24.67
CA SER A 7 20.74 6.37 23.98
C SER A 7 19.64 5.88 23.04
N LEU A 8 19.71 6.26 21.75
CA LEU A 8 19.00 5.55 20.70
C LEU A 8 19.39 4.07 20.83
N CYS A 9 18.44 3.24 21.21
CA CYS A 9 18.70 1.88 21.61
C CYS A 9 19.20 1.07 20.41
N LYS A 10 20.45 0.63 20.46
CA LYS A 10 21.20 0.09 19.31
C LYS A 10 20.91 -1.38 18.98
N SER A 11 19.81 -1.97 19.47
CA SER A 11 19.52 -3.41 19.28
C SER A 11 18.02 -3.66 19.38
N LEU A 12 17.33 -3.93 18.26
CA LEU A 12 15.87 -4.15 18.16
C LEU A 12 15.32 -5.44 18.80
N HIS A 13 15.93 -5.92 19.89
CA HIS A 13 15.30 -6.84 20.84
C HIS A 13 14.24 -6.14 21.73
N ILE A 14 13.65 -5.03 21.24
CA ILE A 14 13.02 -3.97 22.05
C ILE A 14 11.50 -3.98 21.93
N PHE A 15 10.91 -4.85 21.12
CA PHE A 15 9.47 -4.84 20.99
C PHE A 15 8.81 -6.20 20.90
N ARG A 16 7.67 -6.32 21.59
CA ARG A 16 6.77 -7.47 21.52
C ARG A 16 5.63 -7.12 20.60
N LEU A 17 5.36 -7.99 19.63
CA LEU A 17 4.24 -7.86 18.71
C LEU A 17 3.09 -8.78 19.15
N GLU A 18 1.89 -8.24 19.20
CA GLU A 18 0.65 -8.97 19.36
C GLU A 18 -0.30 -8.59 18.22
N VAL A 19 -0.93 -9.60 17.62
CA VAL A 19 -1.88 -9.45 16.52
C VAL A 19 -3.14 -10.21 16.86
N ASP A 20 -4.26 -9.51 16.91
CA ASP A 20 -5.58 -10.05 17.26
C ASP A 20 -5.56 -10.89 18.56
N GLY A 21 -4.86 -10.38 19.59
CA GLY A 21 -4.75 -11.03 20.91
C GLY A 21 -3.68 -12.11 21.00
N LYS A 22 -2.97 -12.43 19.91
CA LYS A 22 -1.94 -13.48 19.87
C LYS A 22 -0.55 -12.87 19.76
N VAL A 23 0.36 -13.33 20.62
CA VAL A 23 1.77 -12.96 20.52
C VAL A 23 2.36 -13.55 19.24
N VAL A 24 3.05 -12.71 18.47
CA VAL A 24 3.72 -13.11 17.23
C VAL A 24 5.22 -13.15 17.48
N GLU A 25 5.82 -14.31 17.22
CA GLU A 25 7.27 -14.50 17.21
C GLU A 25 7.88 -13.68 16.07
N LEU A 26 8.86 -12.83 16.41
CA LEU A 26 9.49 -11.95 15.44
C LEU A 26 10.79 -12.58 14.91
N PRO A 27 11.00 -12.62 13.59
CA PRO A 27 12.33 -12.93 13.06
C PRO A 27 13.32 -11.80 13.43
N PRO A 28 14.64 -11.99 13.21
CA PRO A 28 15.63 -10.94 13.43
C PRO A 28 15.38 -9.74 12.51
N VAL A 29 14.65 -8.74 13.02
CA VAL A 29 14.26 -7.54 12.28
C VAL A 29 14.77 -6.30 13.02
N GLU A 30 15.11 -5.28 12.24
CA GLU A 30 15.50 -3.96 12.70
C GLU A 30 14.39 -2.92 12.55
N GLY A 31 13.21 -3.32 12.06
CA GLY A 31 12.06 -2.43 11.99
C GLY A 31 10.81 -3.16 11.52
N ILE A 32 9.66 -2.60 11.87
CA ILE A 32 8.35 -3.04 11.36
C ILE A 32 7.74 -1.95 10.49
N ILE A 33 7.06 -2.39 9.43
CA ILE A 33 6.17 -1.56 8.63
C ILE A 33 4.78 -2.20 8.73
N ILE A 34 3.78 -1.38 9.06
CA ILE A 34 2.37 -1.78 9.03
C ILE A 34 1.74 -1.10 7.81
N LEU A 35 1.10 -1.89 6.95
CA LEU A 35 0.48 -1.42 5.72
C LEU A 35 -1.04 -1.56 5.83
N ASN A 36 -1.75 -0.51 5.45
CA ASN A 36 -3.18 -0.56 5.12
C ASN A 36 -3.40 -0.68 3.61
N ILE A 37 -2.46 -0.17 2.81
CA ILE A 37 -2.43 -0.30 1.35
C ILE A 37 -1.11 -0.92 0.92
N LEU A 38 -1.11 -1.70 -0.17
CA LEU A 38 0.08 -2.33 -0.75
C LEU A 38 1.00 -1.34 -1.49
N SER A 39 1.23 -0.20 -0.88
CA SER A 39 2.11 0.84 -1.40
C SER A 39 2.70 1.62 -0.24
N TRP A 40 4.02 1.73 -0.21
CA TRP A 40 4.77 2.40 0.85
C TRP A 40 5.96 3.13 0.25
N GLY A 41 6.37 4.25 0.87
CA GLY A 41 7.65 4.92 0.58
C GLY A 41 7.94 5.11 -0.92
N SER A 42 7.22 6.02 -1.58
CA SER A 42 7.35 6.29 -3.03
C SER A 42 6.86 5.17 -3.96
N GLY A 43 5.93 4.33 -3.49
CA GLY A 43 5.22 3.38 -4.35
C GLY A 43 5.74 1.94 -4.29
N ALA A 44 6.74 1.66 -3.44
CA ALA A 44 7.24 0.32 -3.22
C ALA A 44 6.15 -0.59 -2.64
N ASN A 45 6.28 -1.90 -2.89
CA ASN A 45 5.41 -2.92 -2.29
C ASN A 45 6.24 -3.82 -1.36
N PRO A 46 6.38 -3.47 -0.07
CA PRO A 46 7.13 -4.29 0.89
C PRO A 46 6.54 -5.69 1.07
N TRP A 47 5.23 -5.86 0.95
CA TRP A 47 4.59 -7.18 1.03
C TRP A 47 4.99 -8.12 -0.11
N GLY A 48 5.31 -7.54 -1.28
CA GLY A 48 5.72 -8.29 -2.47
C GLY A 48 4.55 -8.89 -3.27
N PRO A 49 4.87 -9.65 -4.34
CA PRO A 49 3.88 -10.32 -5.17
C PRO A 49 3.18 -11.45 -4.42
N GLU A 50 2.08 -11.97 -4.99
CA GLU A 50 1.38 -13.15 -4.44
C GLU A 50 2.33 -14.34 -4.27
N ARG A 51 2.15 -15.11 -3.19
CA ARG A 51 2.95 -16.30 -2.88
C ARG A 51 2.04 -17.38 -2.31
N GLU A 52 2.41 -18.64 -2.50
CA GLU A 52 1.78 -19.77 -1.80
C GLU A 52 2.31 -19.81 -0.36
N ASP A 53 1.71 -19.00 0.50
CA ASP A 53 1.96 -19.00 1.94
C ASP A 53 0.62 -19.03 2.72
N HIS A 54 0.69 -18.88 4.04
CA HIS A 54 -0.50 -18.91 4.90
C HIS A 54 -1.21 -17.57 5.00
N PHE A 55 -0.73 -16.54 4.30
CA PHE A 55 -1.35 -15.22 4.32
C PHE A 55 -2.44 -15.12 3.27
N SER A 56 -3.45 -14.31 3.59
CA SER A 56 -4.46 -13.95 2.61
C SER A 56 -3.91 -12.89 1.68
N LYS A 57 -4.38 -12.89 0.44
CA LYS A 57 -4.09 -11.81 -0.51
C LYS A 57 -4.47 -10.47 0.11
N PRO A 58 -3.51 -9.54 0.31
CA PRO A 58 -3.77 -8.28 0.96
C PRO A 58 -4.81 -7.44 0.25
N ASN A 59 -5.64 -6.77 1.04
CA ASN A 59 -6.75 -6.02 0.51
C ASN A 59 -7.23 -4.92 1.48
N HIS A 60 -6.97 -3.67 1.14
CA HIS A 60 -7.27 -2.49 1.97
C HIS A 60 -8.75 -2.27 2.39
N TRP A 61 -9.70 -3.10 1.96
CA TRP A 61 -11.10 -3.04 2.39
C TRP A 61 -11.58 -4.28 3.17
N ASP A 62 -10.71 -5.26 3.42
CA ASP A 62 -11.04 -6.46 4.23
C ASP A 62 -10.98 -6.21 5.74
N GLY A 63 -10.37 -5.11 6.17
CA GLY A 63 -10.23 -4.73 7.57
C GLY A 63 -9.01 -5.34 8.26
N MET A 64 -8.07 -5.90 7.50
CA MET A 64 -6.78 -6.42 7.95
C MET A 64 -5.67 -5.42 7.61
N LEU A 65 -4.65 -5.38 8.44
CA LEU A 65 -3.40 -4.69 8.20
C LEU A 65 -2.29 -5.72 7.97
N GLU A 66 -1.38 -5.42 7.06
CA GLU A 66 -0.20 -6.23 6.79
C GLU A 66 0.98 -5.78 7.64
N VAL A 67 1.55 -6.68 8.42
CA VAL A 67 2.75 -6.43 9.22
C VAL A 67 3.95 -7.08 8.55
N VAL A 68 4.95 -6.28 8.23
CA VAL A 68 6.22 -6.76 7.63
C VAL A 68 7.44 -6.27 8.39
N GLY A 69 8.52 -7.03 8.32
CA GLY A 69 9.80 -6.75 8.96
C GLY A 69 10.90 -6.41 7.97
N VAL A 70 11.75 -5.46 8.35
CA VAL A 70 12.98 -5.09 7.63
C VAL A 70 14.19 -5.34 8.51
N THR A 71 15.31 -5.71 7.92
CA THR A 71 16.52 -6.14 8.66
C THR A 71 17.64 -5.10 8.64
N GLY A 72 17.32 -3.87 8.25
CA GLY A 72 18.27 -2.77 8.17
C GLY A 72 18.22 -2.00 6.85
N VAL A 73 19.08 -0.98 6.75
CA VAL A 73 19.04 0.03 5.67
C VAL A 73 19.29 -0.54 4.27
N VAL A 74 20.16 -1.55 4.15
CA VAL A 74 20.45 -2.20 2.86
C VAL A 74 19.22 -2.95 2.35
N HIS A 75 18.56 -3.70 3.23
CA HIS A 75 17.33 -4.42 2.90
C HIS A 75 16.22 -3.42 2.53
N LEU A 76 16.11 -2.32 3.27
CA LEU A 76 15.14 -1.26 2.97
C LEU A 76 15.36 -0.65 1.57
N GLY A 77 16.61 -0.35 1.18
CA GLY A 77 16.93 0.16 -0.16
C GLY A 77 16.61 -0.84 -1.28
N GLN A 78 16.78 -2.14 -1.03
CA GLN A 78 16.40 -3.19 -1.98
C GLN A 78 14.87 -3.28 -2.14
N ILE A 79 14.11 -3.02 -1.09
CA ILE A 79 12.63 -2.94 -1.16
C ILE A 79 12.20 -1.74 -1.98
N GLN A 80 12.78 -0.57 -1.74
CA GLN A 80 12.45 0.66 -2.48
C GLN A 80 12.75 0.56 -3.98
N SER A 81 13.86 -0.10 -4.34
CA SER A 81 14.22 -0.37 -5.74
C SER A 81 13.44 -1.51 -6.39
N GLY A 82 12.59 -2.23 -5.63
CA GLY A 82 11.82 -3.38 -6.11
C GLY A 82 12.63 -4.66 -6.31
N LEU A 83 13.88 -4.71 -5.85
CA LEU A 83 14.75 -5.88 -5.93
C LEU A 83 14.41 -6.95 -4.89
N ARG A 84 13.83 -6.56 -3.75
CA ARG A 84 13.40 -7.48 -2.69
C ARG A 84 12.05 -7.06 -2.10
N SER A 85 11.44 -7.99 -1.37
CA SER A 85 10.28 -7.73 -0.51
C SER A 85 10.70 -7.87 0.95
N ALA A 86 9.97 -7.20 1.85
CA ALA A 86 10.14 -7.35 3.28
C ALA A 86 9.73 -8.76 3.76
N MET A 87 10.05 -9.07 5.01
CA MET A 87 9.64 -10.32 5.65
C MET A 87 8.17 -10.20 6.06
N ARG A 88 7.28 -11.05 5.54
CA ARG A 88 5.88 -11.09 5.98
C ARG A 88 5.82 -11.68 7.40
N ILE A 89 5.21 -10.96 8.33
CA ILE A 89 5.14 -11.35 9.75
C ILE A 89 3.73 -11.77 10.13
N ALA A 90 2.73 -10.92 9.86
CA ALA A 90 1.36 -11.16 10.28
C ALA A 90 0.35 -10.38 9.42
N GLN A 91 -0.92 -10.78 9.53
CA GLN A 91 -2.07 -9.97 9.13
C GLN A 91 -3.06 -9.94 10.30
N GLY A 92 -3.67 -8.78 10.57
CA GLY A 92 -4.69 -8.66 11.61
C GLY A 92 -5.36 -7.30 11.67
N GLY A 93 -6.48 -7.22 12.39
CA GLY A 93 -7.25 -5.97 12.56
C GLY A 93 -6.88 -5.17 13.80
N HIS A 94 -6.19 -5.80 14.76
CA HIS A 94 -5.74 -5.20 16.01
C HIS A 94 -4.26 -5.52 16.24
N ILE A 95 -3.40 -4.53 16.01
CA ILE A 95 -1.95 -4.67 16.17
C ILE A 95 -1.53 -3.96 17.44
N LYS A 96 -0.85 -4.65 18.35
CA LYS A 96 -0.27 -4.07 19.56
C LYS A 96 1.23 -4.30 19.56
N ILE A 97 1.98 -3.22 19.68
CA ILE A 97 3.44 -3.21 19.76
C ILE A 97 3.82 -2.66 21.12
N HIS A 98 4.49 -3.45 21.93
CA HIS A 98 5.11 -2.96 23.15
C HIS A 98 6.51 -2.45 22.83
N LEU A 99 6.84 -1.20 23.12
CA LEU A 99 8.15 -0.59 22.90
C LEU A 99 8.90 -0.45 24.23
N ASN A 100 10.07 -1.05 24.36
CA ASN A 100 10.87 -1.00 25.58
C ASN A 100 11.66 0.32 25.74
N CYS A 101 11.78 1.15 24.70
CA CYS A 101 12.48 2.43 24.73
C CYS A 101 11.90 3.44 23.73
N GLU A 102 12.43 4.66 23.74
CA GLU A 102 12.16 5.66 22.72
C GLU A 102 12.49 5.11 21.31
N THR A 103 11.53 5.17 20.40
CA THR A 103 11.60 4.55 19.09
C THR A 103 11.18 5.56 18.01
N PRO A 104 11.97 5.75 16.93
CA PRO A 104 11.53 6.55 15.79
C PRO A 104 10.32 5.91 15.11
N VAL A 105 9.26 6.67 14.92
CA VAL A 105 8.03 6.25 14.25
C VAL A 105 7.69 7.25 13.15
N GLN A 106 7.07 6.76 12.08
CA GLN A 106 6.53 7.60 11.02
C GLN A 106 5.18 7.02 10.58
N VAL A 107 4.17 7.88 10.45
CA VAL A 107 2.85 7.51 9.92
C VAL A 107 2.45 8.54 8.87
N ASP A 108 2.08 8.06 7.69
CA ASP A 108 1.57 8.85 6.55
C ASP A 108 2.37 10.13 6.20
N GLY A 109 3.68 10.13 6.49
CA GLY A 109 4.59 11.24 6.18
C GLY A 109 5.05 12.05 7.39
N GLU A 110 4.41 11.90 8.55
CA GLU A 110 4.73 12.64 9.77
C GLU A 110 5.66 11.79 10.67
N PRO A 111 6.92 12.20 10.89
CA PRO A 111 7.84 11.49 11.77
C PRO A 111 7.78 12.02 13.21
N TRP A 112 7.96 11.13 14.19
CA TRP A 112 8.15 11.50 15.61
C TRP A 112 8.98 10.46 16.36
N VAL A 113 9.39 10.80 17.58
CA VAL A 113 9.99 9.83 18.53
C VAL A 113 8.90 9.39 19.50
N GLN A 114 8.55 8.11 19.46
CA GLN A 114 7.57 7.51 20.34
C GLN A 114 8.26 7.07 21.64
N SER A 115 7.77 7.53 22.80
CA SER A 115 8.25 7.05 24.10
C SER A 115 7.95 5.56 24.30
N ALA A 116 8.70 4.92 25.20
CA ALA A 116 8.45 3.54 25.62
C ALA A 116 6.99 3.34 26.08
N GLY A 117 6.42 2.17 25.81
CA GLY A 117 5.04 1.83 26.13
C GLY A 117 4.34 1.08 25.02
N ASP A 118 3.02 0.94 25.15
CA ASP A 118 2.20 0.24 24.17
C ASP A 118 1.73 1.19 23.06
N VAL A 119 1.98 0.80 21.82
CA VAL A 119 1.40 1.39 20.61
C VAL A 119 0.35 0.42 20.08
N VAL A 120 -0.87 0.91 19.90
CA VAL A 120 -1.98 0.12 19.36
C VAL A 120 -2.42 0.71 18.03
N VAL A 121 -2.38 -0.10 16.98
CA VAL A 121 -2.88 0.23 15.65
C VAL A 121 -4.13 -0.58 15.40
N LEU A 122 -5.24 0.13 15.23
CA LEU A 122 -6.54 -0.46 14.98
C LEU A 122 -6.93 -0.25 13.52
N LYS A 123 -7.79 -1.13 13.01
CA LYS A 123 -8.53 -0.84 11.78
C LYS A 123 -9.21 0.53 11.89
N SER A 124 -9.05 1.35 10.86
CA SER A 124 -9.77 2.62 10.79
C SER A 124 -11.27 2.35 10.78
N ALA A 125 -12.02 3.02 11.65
CA ALA A 125 -13.49 3.07 11.55
C ALA A 125 -13.93 3.91 10.33
N LEU A 126 -13.06 4.82 9.88
CA LEU A 126 -13.31 5.70 8.75
C LEU A 126 -12.92 4.98 7.46
N LYS A 127 -13.91 4.78 6.59
CA LYS A 127 -13.72 4.30 5.23
C LYS A 127 -13.97 5.45 4.27
N ALA A 128 -13.07 5.64 3.31
CA ALA A 128 -13.25 6.61 2.23
C ALA A 128 -13.63 5.88 0.94
N THR A 129 -14.59 6.43 0.20
CA THR A 129 -14.89 5.97 -1.16
C THR A 129 -13.90 6.60 -2.13
N MET A 130 -13.07 5.78 -2.76
CA MET A 130 -12.03 6.21 -3.69
C MET A 130 -12.44 5.91 -5.14
N LEU A 131 -12.09 6.81 -6.07
CA LEU A 131 -12.25 6.55 -7.50
C LEU A 131 -11.22 5.50 -7.95
N LYS A 132 -11.72 4.37 -8.48
CA LYS A 132 -10.88 3.32 -9.07
C LYS A 132 -10.90 3.45 -10.58
N LYS A 133 -9.73 3.60 -11.19
CA LYS A 133 -9.59 3.52 -12.65
C LYS A 133 -10.01 2.13 -13.11
N LEU A 134 -11.09 2.04 -13.88
CA LEU A 134 -11.48 0.80 -14.55
C LEU A 134 -10.40 0.48 -15.60
N LYS A 135 -9.78 -0.69 -15.50
CA LYS A 135 -8.92 -1.23 -16.57
C LYS A 135 -9.80 -1.74 -17.72
N GLY A 136 -10.53 -0.83 -18.36
CA GLY A 136 -11.11 -1.03 -19.68
C GLY A 136 -10.25 -0.28 -20.68
N LYS A 137 -10.04 -0.83 -21.88
CA LYS A 137 -9.55 -0.04 -23.01
C LYS A 137 -10.59 1.06 -23.23
N MET A 138 -10.34 2.25 -22.69
CA MET A 138 -11.05 3.44 -23.10
C MET A 138 -10.76 3.55 -24.59
N LYS A 139 -11.70 3.07 -25.42
CA LYS A 139 -11.66 3.31 -26.85
C LYS A 139 -11.67 4.82 -26.94
N ARG A 140 -10.49 5.41 -27.23
CA ARG A 140 -10.36 6.84 -27.48
C ARG A 140 -11.54 7.18 -28.38
N ARG A 141 -12.41 8.11 -27.96
CA ARG A 141 -13.30 8.76 -28.92
C ARG A 141 -12.34 9.37 -29.94
N ASN A 142 -12.34 8.84 -31.16
CA ASN A 142 -11.52 9.38 -32.22
C ASN A 142 -11.98 10.81 -32.45
N THR A 143 -11.23 11.78 -31.93
CA THR A 143 -11.34 13.19 -32.32
C THR A 143 -10.41 13.52 -33.50
N GLU A 144 -9.90 12.50 -34.19
CA GLU A 144 -9.16 12.70 -35.42
C GLU A 144 -10.12 12.56 -36.61
N PRO A 145 -10.32 13.61 -37.43
CA PRO A 145 -11.09 13.50 -38.65
C PRO A 145 -10.39 12.53 -39.60
N PHE A 146 -11.11 11.48 -40.00
CA PHE A 146 -10.62 10.51 -40.98
C PHE A 146 -10.58 11.18 -42.36
N MET A 147 -9.37 11.54 -42.83
CA MET A 147 -9.18 12.03 -44.20
C MET A 147 -9.18 10.84 -45.17
N VAL A 148 -10.27 10.67 -45.92
CA VAL A 148 -10.29 9.76 -47.06
C VAL A 148 -9.71 10.50 -48.28
N GLN A 149 -8.55 10.08 -48.76
CA GLN A 149 -8.08 10.48 -50.09
C GLN A 149 -8.72 9.56 -51.14
N GLY A 150 -9.79 10.04 -51.77
CA GLY A 150 -10.25 9.51 -53.05
C GLY A 150 -9.45 10.14 -54.20
N PRO A 151 -9.23 9.44 -55.32
CA PRO A 151 -8.51 10.01 -56.44
C PRO A 151 -9.39 11.08 -57.12
N GLY A 152 -9.02 12.36 -56.94
CA GLY A 152 -9.46 13.44 -57.84
C GLY A 152 -10.47 14.47 -57.33
N SER A 153 -10.79 14.56 -56.04
CA SER A 153 -11.55 15.72 -55.52
C SER A 153 -11.12 16.06 -54.09
N GLY A 154 -11.11 17.37 -53.77
CA GLY A 154 -10.53 17.93 -52.54
C GLY A 154 -11.16 17.41 -51.23
N PRO A 155 -10.52 17.67 -50.07
CA PRO A 155 -10.92 17.08 -48.80
C PRO A 155 -12.34 17.52 -48.41
N GLN A 156 -13.25 16.55 -48.23
CA GLN A 156 -14.60 16.77 -47.73
C GLN A 156 -14.73 16.20 -46.31
N LEU A 157 -15.22 17.02 -45.37
CA LEU A 157 -15.56 16.61 -44.02
C LEU A 157 -16.84 15.76 -44.05
N VAL A 158 -16.75 14.50 -43.63
CA VAL A 158 -17.90 13.61 -43.45
C VAL A 158 -18.10 13.38 -41.95
N LEU A 159 -19.30 13.66 -41.45
CA LEU A 159 -19.68 13.39 -40.06
C LEU A 159 -19.72 11.87 -39.82
N PRO A 160 -19.26 11.38 -38.65
CA PRO A 160 -19.36 9.97 -38.34
C PRO A 160 -20.84 9.53 -38.25
N PRO A 161 -21.17 8.28 -38.62
CA PRO A 161 -22.53 7.78 -38.48
C PRO A 161 -22.94 7.80 -37.00
N GLU A 162 -24.15 8.28 -36.72
CA GLU A 162 -24.72 8.26 -35.39
C GLU A 162 -24.77 6.82 -34.87
N SER A 163 -24.21 6.60 -33.69
CA SER A 163 -24.32 5.31 -33.01
C SER A 163 -25.75 5.17 -32.49
N ASP A 164 -26.49 4.19 -33.02
CA ASP A 164 -27.81 3.79 -32.52
C ASP A 164 -27.76 3.58 -31.01
N VAL A 165 -28.48 4.44 -30.28
CA VAL A 165 -28.79 4.25 -28.86
C VAL A 165 -29.99 3.31 -28.79
N SER A 166 -29.76 2.02 -28.97
CA SER A 166 -30.77 1.00 -28.65
C SER A 166 -30.71 0.67 -27.16
N ASN A 167 -31.53 1.44 -26.46
CA ASN A 167 -32.24 1.16 -25.21
C ASN A 167 -32.26 -0.32 -24.77
N HIS A 168 -31.62 -0.65 -23.63
CA HIS A 168 -31.96 -1.82 -22.81
C HIS A 168 -32.05 -1.39 -21.33
N ASN A 169 -33.24 -0.90 -20.98
CA ASN A 169 -33.79 -0.99 -19.64
C ASN A 169 -34.28 -2.43 -19.40
N ASN A 170 -33.76 -3.07 -18.34
CA ASN A 170 -34.48 -3.86 -17.32
C ASN A 170 -33.61 -5.01 -16.79
N ALA A 171 -33.25 -4.94 -15.51
CA ALA A 171 -33.77 -5.83 -14.46
C ALA A 171 -33.21 -5.39 -13.09
N PHE A 172 -34.03 -5.58 -12.06
CA PHE A 172 -33.84 -5.21 -10.66
C PHE A 172 -32.57 -5.75 -10.02
#